data_AF-A0A9Q3VWI0-F1
#
_entry.id   AF-A0A9Q3VWI0-F1
#
_cell.length_a   1.000
_cell.length_b   1.000
_cell.length_c   1.000
_cell.angle_alpha   90.00
_cell.angle_beta   90.00
_cell.angle_gamma   90.00
#
_symmetry.space_group_name_H-M   'P 1'
#
loop_
_entity.id
_entity.type
_entity.pdbx_description
1 polymer ?
#
loop_
_entity_poly.entity_id
_entity_poly.type
_entity_poly.pdbx_seq_one_letter_code
_entity_poly.pdbx_strand_id
1 'polypeptide(L)' 'MPVRKLGGPSYVLDGTQPHLIRPRRRNGVLRFVVDGQVVYSAYARHPGTRPNNFLARALRLGR' A
#
# COMPACT_ATOMS: atom_id res chain seq x y z
N MET A 1 -26.77 -9.28 2.52
CA MET A 1 -26.74 -7.86 2.09
C MET A 1 -25.31 -7.36 2.08
N PRO A 2 -24.70 -7.01 0.94
CA PRO A 2 -23.36 -6.43 0.94
C PRO A 2 -23.48 -4.96 1.35
N VAL A 3 -22.88 -4.60 2.48
CA VAL A 3 -22.74 -3.21 2.90
C VAL A 3 -21.79 -2.48 1.95
N ARG A 4 -22.32 -1.50 1.23
CA ARG A 4 -21.59 -0.59 0.34
C ARG A 4 -20.69 0.29 1.22
N LYS A 5 -19.37 0.10 1.17
CA LYS A 5 -18.41 0.96 1.88
C LYS A 5 -18.44 2.37 1.30
N LEU A 6 -18.94 3.33 2.07
CA LEU A 6 -18.87 4.75 1.76
C LEU A 6 -17.42 5.25 1.90
N GLY A 7 -16.98 6.07 0.96
CA GLY A 7 -15.57 6.45 0.78
C GLY A 7 -14.98 7.24 1.95
N GLY A 8 -14.14 6.56 2.74
CA GLY A 8 -13.06 7.13 3.56
C GLY A 8 -11.70 6.64 3.04
N PRO A 9 -10.55 6.91 3.71
CA PRO A 9 -9.20 6.64 3.18
C PRO A 9 -8.97 5.14 2.97
N SER A 10 -9.33 4.70 1.77
CA SER A 10 -9.57 3.31 1.39
C SER A 10 -8.35 2.43 1.62
N TYR A 11 -7.15 2.93 1.35
CA TYR A 11 -5.95 2.10 1.37
C TYR A 11 -5.35 1.84 2.76
N VAL A 12 -5.51 2.75 3.72
CA VAL A 12 -4.94 2.59 5.07
C VAL A 12 -5.90 1.82 5.97
N LEU A 13 -7.18 2.17 5.93
CA LEU A 13 -8.19 1.53 6.77
C LEU A 13 -8.55 0.13 6.30
N ASP A 14 -8.56 -0.10 4.98
CA ASP A 14 -8.95 -1.39 4.40
C ASP A 14 -7.78 -2.18 3.81
N GLY A 15 -6.57 -1.59 3.81
CA GLY A 15 -5.39 -2.21 3.23
C GLY A 15 -5.38 -2.18 1.69
N THR A 16 -4.46 -2.94 1.11
CA THR A 16 -4.36 -3.15 -0.34
C THR A 16 -4.21 -4.63 -0.66
N GLN A 17 -4.78 -5.06 -1.78
CA GLN A 17 -4.58 -6.41 -2.32
C GLN A 17 -3.17 -6.57 -2.91
N PRO A 18 -2.67 -7.80 -3.14
CA PRO A 18 -1.45 -8.03 -3.89
C PRO A 18 -1.48 -7.31 -5.25
N HIS A 19 -0.43 -6.56 -5.58
CA HIS A 19 -0.38 -5.76 -6.80
C HIS A 19 1.05 -5.52 -7.29
N LEU A 20 1.17 -5.10 -8.56
CA LEU A 20 2.43 -4.69 -9.15
C LEU A 20 2.63 -3.19 -8.97
N ILE A 21 3.78 -2.81 -8.42
CA ILE A 21 4.27 -1.44 -8.45
C ILE A 21 5.02 -1.25 -9.77
N ARG A 22 4.64 -0.20 -10.51
CA ARG A 22 5.24 0.15 -11.79
C ARG A 22 5.75 1.59 -11.79
N PRO A 23 6.79 1.89 -12.57
CA PRO A 23 7.25 3.27 -12.77
C PRO A 23 6.15 4.10 -13.43
N ARG A 24 6.03 5.37 -12.99
CA ARG A 24 4.98 6.27 -13.48
C ARG A 24 5.23 6.77 -14.91
N ARG A 25 6.50 6.94 -15.28
CA ARG A 25 6.90 7.43 -16.60
C ARG A 25 6.95 6.25 -17.58
N ARG A 26 6.50 6.48 -18.81
CA ARG A 26 6.65 5.52 -19.91
C ARG A 26 8.13 5.17 -20.08
N ASN A 27 8.44 3.88 -20.16
CA ASN A 27 9.80 3.32 -20.24
C ASN A 27 10.70 3.60 -19.01
N GLY A 28 10.13 4.05 -17.89
CA GLY A 28 10.89 4.18 -16.64
C GLY A 28 11.26 2.83 -16.05
N VAL A 29 12.19 2.84 -15.09
CA VAL A 29 12.55 1.70 -14.24
C VAL A 29 12.50 2.11 -12.77
N LEU A 30 12.25 1.16 -11.90
CA LEU A 30 12.41 1.32 -10.46
C LEU A 30 13.88 1.12 -10.10
N ARG A 31 14.37 1.86 -9.09
CA ARG A 31 15.73 1.77 -8.56
C ARG A 31 15.67 1.39 -7.10
N PHE A 32 16.46 0.39 -6.71
CA PHE A 32 16.58 -0.11 -5.35
C PHE A 32 18.03 -0.06 -4.90
N VAL A 33 18.24 0.02 -3.59
CA VAL A 33 19.51 -0.27 -2.95
C VAL A 33 19.30 -1.52 -2.11
N VAL A 34 20.03 -2.59 -2.43
CA VAL A 34 19.94 -3.90 -1.77
C VAL A 34 21.36 -4.32 -1.44
N ASP A 35 21.64 -4.58 -0.16
CA ASP A 35 22.97 -4.97 0.33
C ASP A 35 24.10 -4.03 -0.15
N GLY A 36 23.81 -2.72 -0.19
CA GLY A 36 24.74 -1.68 -0.66
C GLY A 36 24.88 -1.57 -2.19
N GLN A 37 24.26 -2.46 -2.96
CA GLN A 37 24.29 -2.43 -4.42
C GLN A 37 23.04 -1.77 -5.00
N VAL A 38 23.22 -1.10 -6.14
CA VAL A 38 22.12 -0.47 -6.88
C VAL A 38 21.55 -1.49 -7.87
N VAL A 39 20.25 -1.77 -7.75
CA VAL A 39 19.53 -2.69 -8.64
C VAL A 39 18.36 -1.98 -9.31
N TYR A 40 18.11 -2.30 -10.58
CA TYR A 40 17.00 -1.74 -11.36
C TYR A 40 16.01 -2.85 -11.74
N SER A 41 14.72 -2.53 -11.73
CA SER A 41 13.67 -3.46 -12.15
C SER A 41 12.52 -2.73 -12.84
N ALA A 42 11.86 -3.40 -13.79
CA ALA A 42 10.66 -2.88 -14.44
C ALA A 42 9.44 -2.82 -13.50
N TYR A 43 9.41 -3.65 -12.45
CA TYR A 43 8.31 -3.69 -11.48
C TYR A 43 8.75 -4.28 -10.13
N ALA A 44 7.91 -4.09 -9.12
CA ALA A 44 7.99 -4.83 -7.86
C ALA A 44 6.65 -5.54 -7.57
N ARG A 45 6.70 -6.80 -7.14
CA ARG A 45 5.52 -7.55 -6.69
C ARG A 45 5.27 -7.21 -5.23
N HIS A 46 4.28 -6.38 -4.97
CA HIS A 46 3.90 -6.01 -3.61
C HIS A 46 2.82 -6.97 -3.11
N PRO A 47 2.99 -7.62 -1.94
CA PRO A 47 2.01 -8.57 -1.40
C PRO A 47 0.69 -7.90 -0.98
N GLY A 48 0.65 -6.57 -0.97
CA GLY A 48 -0.45 -5.79 -0.42
C GLY A 48 -0.09 -5.27 0.97
N THR A 49 -0.96 -4.42 1.50
CA THR A 49 -0.79 -3.79 2.80
C THR A 49 -1.92 -4.25 3.70
N ARG A 50 -1.60 -4.67 4.93
CA ARG A 50 -2.65 -5.05 5.89
C ARG A 50 -3.45 -3.81 6.31
N PRO A 51 -4.77 -3.96 6.56
CA PRO A 51 -5.59 -2.89 7.11
C PRO A 51 -5.04 -2.39 8.46
N ASN A 52 -5.04 -1.07 8.68
CA ASN A 52 -4.70 -0.47 9.97
C ASN A 52 -5.76 0.57 10.36
N ASN A 53 -6.73 0.14 11.16
CA ASN A 53 -7.77 1.03 11.68
C ASN A 53 -7.30 1.77 12.94
N PHE A 54 -6.30 2.64 12.76
CA PHE A 54 -5.75 3.46 13.84
C PHE A 54 -6.80 4.42 14.43
N LEU A 55 -7.77 4.86 13.63
CA LEU A 55 -8.82 5.79 14.05
C LEU A 55 -9.73 5.17 15.11
N ALA A 56 -10.20 3.95 14.88
CA ALA A 56 -10.99 3.21 15.87
C ALA A 56 -10.18 2.90 17.15
N ARG A 57 -8.87 2.64 17.00
CA ARG A 57 -7.98 2.44 18.15
C ARG A 57 -7.83 3.73 18.97
N ALA A 58 -7.62 4.87 18.32
CA ALA A 58 -7.48 6.17 18.98
C ALA A 58 -8.75 6.57 19.75
N LEU A 59 -9.94 6.38 19.14
CA LEU A 59 -11.22 6.65 19.80
C LEU A 59 -11.47 5.78 21.05
N ARG A 60 -10.92 4.56 21.11
CA ARG A 60 -11.01 3.73 22.33
C ARG A 60 -10.08 4.17 23.45
N LEU A 61 -8.94 4.77 23.12
CA LEU A 61 -7.91 5.18 24.08
C LEU A 61 -8.16 6.57 24.66
N GLY A 62 -8.92 7.42 23.98
CA GLY A 62 -9.28 8.76 24.42
C GLY A 62 -10.55 8.84 25.29
N ARG A 63 -11.06 7.70 25.78
CA ARG A 63 -12.13 7.61 26.79
C ARG A 63 -11.52 7.18 28.11
#